data_AF-A0A962X919-F1
#
_entry.id   AF-A0A962X919-F1
#
_cell.length_a   1.000
_cell.length_b   1.000
_cell.length_c   1.000
_cell.angle_alpha   90.00
_cell.angle_beta   90.00
_cell.angle_gamma   90.00
#
_symmetry.space_group_name_H-M   'P 1'
#
loop_
_entity.id
_entity.type
_entity.pdbx_description
1 polymer ?
#
loop_
_entity_poly.entity_id
_entity_poly.type
_entity_poly.pdbx_seq_one_letter_code
_entity_poly.pdbx_strand_id
1 'polypeptide(L)'
;MITEWFAIKLQRNRSGQEAIMHRFVKCGFGAALTIFGMVAAFADSMRCGSYLVNTGDSQSRVLQICGEPQRAWQDGFIEETVRRNEGYYDSSTLPQTQTYPLPSGGQETEVRRVKPVYKWEYNPGRGRFLKTLVFYGDILMRIIDGPRQ
;
A
#
# COMPACT_ATOMS: atom_id res chain seq x y z
N MET A 1 -35.81 22.89 36.03
CA MET A 1 -34.71 23.50 36.81
C MET A 1 -33.61 22.45 36.86
N ILE A 2 -32.74 22.35 35.86
CA ILE A 2 -31.45 23.08 35.66
C ILE A 2 -30.48 22.86 36.82
N THR A 3 -29.20 22.62 36.48
CA THR A 3 -27.95 22.59 37.29
C THR A 3 -27.53 21.17 37.74
N GLU A 4 -26.35 20.58 37.49
CA GLU A 4 -25.04 20.96 36.90
C GLU A 4 -24.36 19.66 36.40
N TRP A 5 -23.74 19.55 35.21
CA TRP A 5 -22.43 20.08 34.78
C TRP A 5 -21.24 19.74 35.69
N PHE A 6 -20.44 18.77 35.22
CA PHE A 6 -18.97 18.72 35.23
C PHE A 6 -18.20 19.02 36.53
N ALA A 7 -17.52 18.00 37.08
CA ALA A 7 -16.10 18.07 37.42
C ALA A 7 -15.59 16.78 38.10
N ILE A 8 -14.96 15.88 37.33
CA ILE A 8 -13.83 15.09 37.87
C ILE A 8 -12.67 15.24 36.89
N LYS A 9 -11.78 16.14 37.27
CA LYS A 9 -10.51 16.50 36.64
C LYS A 9 -9.44 15.93 37.55
N LEU A 10 -8.61 15.00 37.07
CA LEU A 10 -7.34 14.48 37.62
C LEU A 10 -7.06 13.17 36.85
N GLN A 11 -5.95 12.87 36.19
CA GLN A 11 -4.63 13.46 36.02
C GLN A 11 -4.14 13.02 34.63
N ARG A 12 -3.42 13.86 33.89
CA ARG A 12 -2.36 13.36 33.01
C ARG A 12 -1.09 14.17 33.23
N ASN A 13 -0.07 13.38 33.54
CA ASN A 13 1.22 13.74 34.07
C ASN A 13 2.03 14.62 33.11
N ARG A 14 2.84 15.44 33.76
CA ARG A 14 3.85 16.39 33.34
C ARG A 14 5.06 15.64 32.74
N SER A 15 5.63 16.11 31.61
CA SER A 15 7.08 16.32 31.45
C SER A 15 7.54 16.37 29.98
N GLY A 16 8.22 17.48 29.63
CA GLY A 16 9.17 17.57 28.51
C GLY A 16 8.55 17.85 27.15
N GLN A 17 9.11 18.67 26.27
CA GLN A 17 10.29 19.53 26.28
C GLN A 17 10.07 20.46 25.07
N GLU A 18 9.85 21.75 25.26
CA GLU A 18 9.94 22.71 24.14
C GLU A 18 10.58 23.99 24.70
N ALA A 19 11.85 23.86 25.07
CA ALA A 19 12.76 24.98 25.33
C ALA A 19 13.93 24.84 24.36
N ILE A 20 13.70 25.20 23.09
CA ILE A 20 14.76 25.47 22.12
C ILE A 20 14.58 26.91 21.63
N MET A 21 14.93 27.83 22.52
CA MET A 21 15.92 28.88 22.27
C MET A 21 15.99 29.36 20.80
N HIS A 22 15.07 30.26 20.42
CA HIS A 22 15.24 31.14 19.27
C HIS A 22 16.43 32.08 19.53
N ARG A 23 17.64 31.60 19.24
CA ARG A 23 18.85 32.42 19.17
C ARG A 23 19.20 32.65 17.71
N PHE A 24 19.12 33.92 17.33
CA PHE A 24 19.98 34.60 16.36
C PHE A 24 20.27 33.87 15.05
N VAL A 25 19.46 34.15 14.03
CA VAL A 25 19.97 34.21 12.66
C VAL A 25 19.38 35.44 11.99
N LYS A 26 20.13 36.55 12.04
CA LYS A 26 19.91 37.76 11.24
C LYS A 26 21.24 38.04 10.56
N CYS A 27 21.40 37.57 9.32
CA CYS A 27 22.41 38.01 8.36
C CYS A 27 22.04 37.45 6.98
N GLY A 28 22.09 38.31 5.97
CA GLY A 28 21.54 38.07 4.63
C GLY A 28 22.43 37.25 3.69
N PHE A 29 22.19 37.50 2.40
CA PHE A 29 22.70 36.85 1.18
C PHE A 29 21.81 35.73 0.61
N GLY A 30 21.39 35.97 -0.63
CA GLY A 30 20.40 35.19 -1.35
C GLY A 30 20.86 33.78 -1.68
N ALA A 31 19.90 32.87 -1.67
CA ALA A 31 19.94 31.61 -2.40
C ALA A 31 18.49 31.23 -2.68
N ALA A 32 18.17 30.99 -3.96
CA ALA A 32 16.88 30.52 -4.40
C ALA A 32 16.53 29.21 -3.65
N LEU A 33 15.57 29.27 -2.74
CA LEU A 33 15.12 28.13 -1.98
C LEU A 33 14.16 27.32 -2.86
N THR A 34 14.70 26.30 -3.52
CA THR A 34 13.90 25.25 -4.18
C THR A 34 12.90 24.69 -3.18
N ILE A 35 11.61 24.93 -3.43
CA ILE A 35 10.52 24.31 -2.68
C ILE A 35 10.56 22.82 -2.99
N PHE A 36 11.17 22.04 -2.08
CA PHE A 36 11.11 20.60 -2.11
C PHE A 36 9.71 20.19 -1.66
N GLY A 37 8.82 19.93 -2.63
CA GLY A 37 7.49 19.44 -2.36
C GLY A 37 7.57 18.09 -1.63
N MET A 38 7.10 18.04 -0.39
CA MET A 38 6.87 16.77 0.30
C MET A 38 5.73 16.05 -0.43
N VAL A 39 6.06 15.07 -1.25
CA VAL A 39 5.08 14.14 -1.80
C VAL A 39 4.55 13.30 -0.65
N ALA A 40 3.31 13.53 -0.25
CA ALA A 40 2.61 12.63 0.67
C ALA A 40 2.35 11.31 -0.06
N ALA A 41 3.13 10.27 0.24
CA ALA A 41 2.84 8.92 -0.20
C ALA A 41 1.69 8.38 0.67
N PHE A 42 0.48 8.35 0.13
CA PHE A 42 -0.67 7.73 0.80
C PHE A 42 -0.54 6.21 0.67
N ALA A 43 -0.11 5.54 1.75
CA ALA A 43 -0.16 4.09 1.84
C ALA A 43 -1.58 3.69 2.28
N ASP A 44 -2.38 3.22 1.32
CA ASP A 44 -3.70 2.65 1.62
C ASP A 44 -3.53 1.39 2.47
N SER A 45 -3.95 1.47 3.74
CA SER A 45 -3.83 0.38 4.72
C SER A 45 -5.06 0.34 5.62
N MET A 46 -5.39 -0.85 6.12
CA MET A 46 -6.48 -1.05 7.08
C MET A 46 -6.03 -1.90 8.25
N ARG A 47 -6.57 -1.63 9.45
CA ARG A 47 -6.21 -2.38 10.66
C ARG A 47 -7.29 -3.40 11.00
N CYS A 48 -6.86 -4.65 11.20
CA CYS A 48 -7.67 -5.73 11.73
C CYS A 48 -7.02 -6.24 13.02
N GLY A 49 -7.62 -5.91 14.17
CA GLY A 49 -7.02 -6.22 15.47
C GLY A 49 -5.63 -5.59 15.63
N SER A 50 -4.61 -6.42 15.79
CA SER A 50 -3.20 -6.00 15.91
C SER A 50 -2.47 -5.87 14.57
N TYR A 51 -3.02 -6.38 13.48
CA TYR A 51 -2.37 -6.40 12.17
C TYR A 51 -2.81 -5.23 11.29
N LEU A 52 -1.90 -4.78 10.43
CA LEU A 52 -2.14 -3.76 9.40
C LEU A 52 -2.10 -4.45 8.04
N VAL A 53 -3.27 -4.65 7.43
CA VAL A 53 -3.40 -5.18 6.08
C VAL A 53 -2.92 -4.14 5.08
N ASN A 54 -2.09 -4.58 4.14
CA ASN A 54 -1.51 -3.73 3.11
C ASN A 54 -1.54 -4.46 1.75
N THR A 55 -1.34 -3.69 0.69
CA THR A 55 -1.12 -4.23 -0.65
C THR A 55 0.00 -5.27 -0.65
N GLY A 56 -0.20 -6.36 -1.41
CA GLY A 56 0.66 -7.54 -1.42
C GLY A 56 0.20 -8.68 -0.51
N ASP A 57 -0.73 -8.45 0.42
CA ASP A 57 -1.26 -9.53 1.26
C ASP A 57 -2.15 -10.51 0.47
N SER A 58 -2.04 -11.81 0.77
CA SER A 58 -2.88 -12.86 0.17
C SER A 58 -4.28 -12.89 0.76
N GLN A 59 -5.29 -13.32 0.00
CA GLN A 59 -6.67 -13.49 0.49
C GLN A 59 -6.74 -14.36 1.75
N SER A 60 -6.03 -15.49 1.76
CA SER A 60 -5.99 -16.43 2.89
C SER A 60 -5.49 -15.78 4.18
N ARG A 61 -4.40 -15.02 4.11
CA ARG A 61 -3.87 -14.22 5.22
C ARG A 61 -4.89 -13.19 5.72
N VAL A 62 -5.54 -12.47 4.82
CA VAL A 62 -6.54 -11.47 5.20
C VAL A 62 -7.72 -12.13 5.92
N LEU A 63 -8.25 -13.25 5.41
CA LEU A 63 -9.32 -14.00 6.07
C LEU A 63 -8.90 -14.52 7.45
N GLN A 64 -7.68 -15.02 7.59
CA GLN A 64 -7.18 -15.54 8.86
C GLN A 64 -7.07 -14.44 9.94
N ILE A 65 -6.75 -13.21 9.54
CA ILE A 65 -6.48 -12.09 10.45
C ILE A 65 -7.74 -11.25 10.72
N CYS A 66 -8.48 -10.92 9.65
CA CYS A 66 -9.65 -10.04 9.72
C CYS A 66 -10.97 -10.80 9.92
N GLY A 67 -11.00 -12.10 9.61
CA GLY A 67 -12.24 -12.88 9.53
C GLY A 67 -12.95 -12.72 8.19
N GLU A 68 -14.20 -13.18 8.12
CA GLU A 68 -15.00 -13.08 6.90
C GLU A 68 -15.43 -11.63 6.61
N PRO A 69 -15.40 -11.20 5.33
CA PRO A 69 -15.90 -9.89 4.95
C PRO A 69 -17.42 -9.81 5.08
N GLN A 70 -17.94 -8.59 5.26
CA GLN A 70 -19.39 -8.32 5.24
C GLN A 70 -20.00 -8.68 3.89
N ARG A 71 -19.24 -8.46 2.80
CA ARG A 71 -19.64 -8.80 1.44
C ARG A 71 -18.43 -9.16 0.60
N ALA A 72 -18.49 -10.26 -0.14
CA ALA A 72 -17.47 -10.69 -1.09
C ALA A 72 -18.12 -10.98 -2.45
N TRP A 73 -17.55 -10.44 -3.53
CA TRP A 73 -18.01 -10.70 -4.90
C TRP A 73 -16.85 -10.66 -5.90
N GLN A 74 -17.05 -11.29 -7.06
CA GLN A 74 -16.12 -11.23 -8.17
C GLN A 74 -16.49 -10.07 -9.10
N ASP A 75 -15.53 -9.21 -9.42
CA ASP A 75 -15.69 -8.00 -10.23
C ASP A 75 -15.05 -8.18 -11.63
N GLY A 76 -15.36 -9.32 -12.27
CA GLY A 76 -14.86 -9.65 -13.59
C GLY A 76 -13.39 -10.07 -13.61
N PHE A 77 -12.71 -9.75 -14.72
CA PHE A 77 -11.33 -10.16 -15.00
C PHE A 77 -10.52 -8.98 -15.51
N ILE A 78 -9.23 -8.96 -15.18
CA ILE A 78 -8.26 -8.01 -15.74
C ILE A 78 -7.26 -8.74 -16.63
N GLU A 79 -6.83 -8.07 -17.70
CA GLU A 79 -5.73 -8.52 -18.54
C GLU A 79 -4.42 -7.90 -18.02
N GLU A 80 -3.47 -8.75 -17.63
CA GLU A 80 -2.11 -8.35 -17.30
C GLU A 80 -1.18 -8.72 -18.45
N THR A 81 -0.54 -7.71 -19.03
CA THR A 81 0.52 -7.89 -20.03
C THR A 81 1.84 -8.13 -19.31
N VAL A 82 2.27 -9.40 -19.25
CA VAL A 82 3.55 -9.75 -18.65
C VAL A 82 4.61 -9.73 -19.75
N ARG A 83 5.44 -8.70 -19.72
CA ARG A 83 6.63 -8.58 -20.58
C ARG A 83 7.72 -9.51 -20.05
N ARG A 84 7.78 -10.74 -20.56
CA ARG A 84 8.89 -11.65 -20.25
C ARG A 84 10.09 -11.26 -21.10
N ASN A 85 11.07 -10.62 -20.48
CA ASN A 85 12.40 -10.51 -21.09
C ASN A 85 13.13 -11.82 -20.82
N GLU A 86 13.17 -12.72 -21.81
CA GLU A 86 14.08 -13.86 -21.75
C GLU A 86 15.50 -13.29 -21.71
N GLY A 87 16.15 -13.47 -20.56
CA GLY A 87 17.42 -12.82 -20.25
C GLY A 87 18.42 -12.98 -21.38
N TYR A 88 19.08 -11.88 -21.71
CA TYR A 88 20.21 -11.85 -22.61
C TYR A 88 21.31 -12.77 -22.05
N TYR A 89 21.45 -13.97 -22.63
CA TYR A 89 22.57 -14.85 -22.35
C TYR A 89 23.78 -14.34 -23.12
N ASP A 90 24.84 -13.97 -22.41
CA ASP A 90 26.13 -13.63 -23.02
C ASP A 90 26.84 -14.92 -23.42
N SER A 91 26.81 -15.22 -24.72
CA SER A 91 27.42 -16.42 -25.30
C SER A 91 28.94 -16.48 -25.16
N SER A 92 29.61 -15.39 -24.78
CA SER A 92 31.07 -15.36 -24.58
C SER A 92 31.54 -16.03 -23.28
N THR A 93 30.61 -16.31 -22.36
CA THR A 93 30.88 -16.99 -21.08
C THR A 93 30.62 -18.51 -21.10
N LEU A 94 30.08 -19.03 -22.21
CA LEU A 94 29.75 -20.45 -22.36
C LEU A 94 30.97 -21.27 -22.82
N PRO A 95 31.25 -22.46 -22.23
CA PRO A 95 32.23 -23.39 -22.75
C PRO A 95 31.88 -23.79 -24.20
N GLN A 96 32.83 -23.65 -25.14
CA GLN A 96 32.64 -23.74 -26.60
C GLN A 96 32.17 -25.11 -27.17
N THR A 97 31.69 -26.04 -26.34
CA THR A 97 31.33 -27.40 -26.78
C THR A 97 29.86 -27.59 -27.20
N GLN A 98 29.07 -26.53 -27.36
CA GLN A 98 27.65 -26.63 -27.71
C GLN A 98 27.36 -26.30 -29.18
N THR A 99 27.25 -27.34 -30.02
CA THR A 99 26.81 -27.28 -31.42
C THR A 99 25.27 -27.25 -31.53
N TYR A 100 24.61 -26.34 -30.81
CA TYR A 100 23.17 -26.15 -30.92
C TYR A 100 22.86 -24.78 -31.55
N PRO A 101 21.87 -24.67 -32.47
CA PRO A 101 21.46 -23.39 -33.01
C PRO A 101 20.91 -22.51 -31.87
N LEU A 102 21.66 -21.49 -31.47
CA LEU A 102 21.20 -20.49 -30.50
C LEU A 102 20.14 -19.61 -31.19
N PRO A 103 18.96 -19.39 -30.58
CA PRO A 103 18.00 -18.41 -31.06
C PRO A 103 18.59 -17.00 -30.95
N SER A 104 19.00 -16.44 -32.09
CA SER A 104 19.51 -15.06 -32.18
C SER A 104 18.36 -14.07 -32.05
N GLY A 105 18.19 -13.52 -30.85
CA GLY A 105 17.26 -12.43 -30.58
C GLY A 105 16.27 -12.80 -29.49
N GLY A 106 16.37 -12.12 -28.35
CA GLY A 106 15.35 -12.20 -27.30
C GLY A 106 14.04 -11.71 -27.88
N GLN A 107 13.17 -12.64 -28.27
CA GLN A 107 11.82 -12.30 -28.64
C GLN A 107 11.11 -11.95 -27.34
N GLU A 108 10.78 -10.68 -27.20
CA GLU A 108 9.92 -10.20 -26.14
C GLU A 108 8.53 -10.80 -26.34
N THR A 109 8.28 -11.93 -25.67
CA THR A 109 6.97 -12.57 -25.70
C THR A 109 6.08 -11.85 -24.69
N GLU A 110 5.22 -10.97 -25.19
CA GLU A 110 4.16 -10.37 -24.42
C GLU A 110 3.06 -11.41 -24.18
N VAL A 111 3.00 -11.97 -22.98
CA VAL A 111 1.96 -12.92 -22.59
C VAL A 111 0.84 -12.16 -21.90
N ARG A 112 -0.38 -12.21 -22.46
CA ARG A 112 -1.59 -11.68 -21.82
C ARG A 112 -2.15 -12.72 -20.85
N ARG A 113 -2.20 -12.38 -19.56
CA ARG A 113 -2.77 -13.24 -18.51
C ARG A 113 -4.06 -12.64 -18.00
N VAL A 114 -5.13 -13.42 -18.04
CA VAL A 114 -6.43 -13.02 -17.49
C VAL A 114 -6.47 -13.40 -16.02
N LYS A 115 -6.62 -12.43 -15.12
CA LYS A 115 -6.73 -12.67 -13.67
C LYS A 115 -8.11 -12.26 -13.16
N PRO A 116 -8.80 -13.11 -12.39
CA PRO A 116 -10.08 -12.74 -11.78
C PRO A 116 -9.88 -11.63 -10.76
N VAL A 117 -10.83 -10.70 -10.67
CA VAL A 117 -10.84 -9.64 -9.66
C VAL A 117 -11.85 -9.99 -8.58
N TYR A 118 -11.46 -9.95 -7.32
CA TYR A 118 -12.37 -10.11 -6.18
C TYR A 118 -12.43 -8.82 -5.38
N LYS A 119 -13.63 -8.41 -4.98
CA LYS A 119 -13.88 -7.25 -4.14
C LYS A 119 -14.51 -7.69 -2.84
N TRP A 120 -13.89 -7.33 -1.73
CA TRP A 120 -14.36 -7.64 -0.38
C TRP A 120 -14.59 -6.36 0.39
N GLU A 121 -15.69 -6.28 1.12
CA GLU A 121 -16.07 -5.13 1.92
C GLU A 121 -16.00 -5.48 3.42
N TYR A 122 -15.26 -4.67 4.16
CA TYR A 122 -15.14 -4.74 5.61
C TYR A 122 -15.66 -3.47 6.26
N ASN A 123 -16.35 -3.65 7.38
CA ASN A 123 -16.83 -2.58 8.23
C ASN A 123 -15.96 -2.48 9.49
N PRO A 124 -15.02 -1.51 9.57
CA PRO A 124 -14.17 -1.33 10.76
C PRO A 124 -14.91 -0.72 11.97
N GLY A 125 -16.19 -0.37 11.84
CA GLY A 125 -17.03 0.14 12.92
C GLY A 125 -17.57 1.56 12.68
N ARG A 126 -18.39 2.03 13.62
CA ARG A 126 -19.12 3.31 13.52
C ARG A 126 -18.19 4.52 13.38
N GLY A 127 -18.55 5.47 12.49
CA GLY A 127 -17.80 6.70 12.25
C GLY A 127 -16.53 6.51 11.43
N ARG A 128 -16.29 5.30 10.90
CA ARG A 128 -15.20 4.99 9.98
C ARG A 128 -15.74 4.77 8.58
N PHE A 129 -14.86 4.93 7.59
CA PHE A 129 -15.17 4.54 6.22
C PHE A 129 -15.19 3.02 6.10
N LEU A 130 -16.10 2.49 5.28
CA LEU A 130 -16.01 1.12 4.81
C LEU A 130 -14.68 0.91 4.08
N LYS A 131 -14.11 -0.29 4.22
CA LYS A 131 -12.88 -0.65 3.52
C LYS A 131 -13.21 -1.69 2.47
N THR A 132 -13.01 -1.33 1.20
CA THR A 132 -13.19 -2.23 0.06
C THR A 132 -11.83 -2.68 -0.44
N LEU A 133 -11.53 -3.96 -0.28
CA LEU A 133 -10.30 -4.60 -0.69
C LEU A 133 -10.49 -5.17 -2.10
N VAL A 134 -9.55 -4.89 -2.98
CA VAL A 134 -9.56 -5.37 -4.37
C VAL A 134 -8.39 -6.32 -4.56
N PHE A 135 -8.70 -7.59 -4.80
CA PHE A 135 -7.75 -8.65 -5.06
C PHE A 135 -7.69 -8.96 -6.55
N TYR A 136 -6.48 -9.14 -7.09
CA TYR A 136 -6.28 -9.69 -8.42
C TYR A 136 -5.72 -11.10 -8.28
N GLY A 137 -6.52 -12.11 -8.65
CA GLY A 137 -6.25 -13.48 -8.23
C GLY A 137 -6.28 -13.56 -6.70
N ASP A 138 -5.18 -13.99 -6.09
CA ASP A 138 -5.05 -14.15 -4.63
C ASP A 138 -4.45 -12.92 -3.91
N ILE A 139 -3.90 -11.95 -4.64
CA ILE A 139 -3.11 -10.86 -4.03
C ILE A 139 -3.94 -9.59 -3.90
N LEU A 140 -3.85 -8.95 -2.72
CA LEU A 140 -4.44 -7.66 -2.44
C LEU A 140 -3.70 -6.57 -3.20
N MET A 141 -4.38 -5.97 -4.17
CA MET A 141 -3.76 -4.97 -5.04
C MET A 141 -4.15 -3.55 -4.67
N ARG A 142 -5.33 -3.36 -4.06
CA ARG A 142 -5.82 -2.05 -3.67
C ARG A 142 -6.74 -2.13 -2.46
N ILE A 143 -6.72 -1.08 -1.64
CA ILE A 143 -7.70 -0.84 -0.59
C ILE A 143 -8.35 0.51 -0.89
N ILE A 144 -9.68 0.53 -0.93
CA ILE A 144 -10.47 1.71 -1.28
C ILE A 144 -11.33 2.08 -0.07
N ASP A 145 -11.38 3.36 0.27
CA ASP A 145 -12.34 3.89 1.23
C ASP A 145 -13.73 4.05 0.59
N GLY A 146 -14.70 3.33 1.14
CA GLY A 146 -16.11 3.41 0.79
C GLY A 146 -16.86 4.49 1.59
N PRO A 147 -18.20 4.47 1.60
CA PRO A 147 -18.99 5.42 2.39
C PRO A 147 -18.73 5.27 3.90
N ARG A 148 -18.97 6.34 4.65
CA ARG A 148 -18.94 6.31 6.11
C ARG A 148 -20.20 5.65 6.67
N GLN A 149 -20.01 4.86 7.72
CA GLN A 149 -21.07 4.21 8.49
C GLN A 149 -21.41 4.98 9.76
#